data_AF-A0A4Q1D6Z8-F1
#
_entry.id   AF-A0A4Q1D6Z8-F1
#
_cell.length_a   1.000
_cell.length_b   1.000
_cell.length_c   1.000
_cell.angle_alpha   90.00
_cell.angle_beta   90.00
_cell.angle_gamma   90.00
#
_symmetry.space_group_name_H-M   'P 1'
#
loop_
_entity.id
_entity.type
_entity.pdbx_description
1 polymer ?
#
loop_
_entity_poly.entity_id
_entity_poly.type
_entity_poly.pdbx_seq_one_letter_code
_entity_poly.pdbx_strand_id
1 'polypeptide(L)'
;MIHVECLPDETLLKKLGFTRKQIKHHFGKSRVFADLSKKGSQLALVDEDPGQAQPPYQKKLSLNIEKYGIRCYLDAQNNNRVLEL
;
A
#
# COMPACT_ATOMS: atom_id res chain seq x y z
N MET A 1 -8.27 6.96 -0.15
CA MET A 1 -8.57 5.70 0.56
C MET A 1 -7.25 5.08 0.98
N ILE A 2 -7.21 4.40 2.11
CA ILE A 2 -6.05 3.63 2.56
C ILE A 2 -6.33 2.15 2.28
N HIS A 3 -5.46 1.52 1.50
CA HIS A 3 -5.56 0.12 1.11
C HIS A 3 -4.62 -0.69 2.01
N VAL A 4 -5.11 -1.79 2.58
CA VAL A 4 -4.30 -2.68 3.44
C VAL A 4 -4.49 -4.12 2.99
N GLU A 5 -3.53 -4.99 3.29
CA GLU A 5 -3.62 -6.39 2.88
C GLU A 5 -4.00 -7.39 3.98
N CYS A 6 -3.79 -7.00 5.24
CA CYS A 6 -3.96 -7.89 6.38
C CYS A 6 -4.73 -7.22 7.54
N LEU A 7 -5.20 -8.04 8.48
CA LEU A 7 -5.96 -7.57 9.65
C LEU A 7 -5.10 -6.76 10.64
N PRO A 8 -3.81 -7.10 10.87
CA PRO A 8 -2.91 -6.26 11.65
C PRO A 8 -2.83 -4.81 11.15
N ASP A 9 -2.64 -4.58 9.85
CA ASP A 9 -2.58 -3.24 9.26
C ASP A 9 -3.88 -2.45 9.42
N GLU A 10 -5.02 -3.10 9.17
CA GLU A 10 -6.32 -2.46 9.39
C GLU A 10 -6.48 -2.05 10.87
N THR A 11 -6.00 -2.90 11.78
CA THR A 11 -6.04 -2.63 13.23
C THR A 11 -5.12 -1.48 13.60
N LEU A 12 -3.90 -1.43 13.05
CA LEU A 12 -2.96 -0.32 13.25
C LEU A 12 -3.58 1.00 12.80
N LEU A 13 -4.13 1.07 11.58
CA LEU A 13 -4.76 2.29 11.06
C LEU A 13 -5.95 2.73 11.91
N LYS A 14 -6.77 1.79 12.38
CA LYS A 14 -7.86 2.12 13.32
C LYS A 14 -7.32 2.71 14.62
N LYS A 15 -6.22 2.18 15.17
CA LYS A 15 -5.56 2.72 16.37
C LYS A 15 -4.93 4.10 16.13
N LEU A 16 -4.50 4.39 14.91
CA LEU A 16 -4.03 5.71 14.48
C LEU A 16 -5.18 6.71 14.18
N GLY A 17 -6.45 6.31 14.36
CA GLY A 17 -7.61 7.20 14.23
C GLY A 17 -8.31 7.17 12.87
N PHE A 18 -7.92 6.28 11.96
CA PHE A 18 -8.61 6.14 10.67
C PHE A 18 -9.91 5.34 10.84
N THR A 19 -10.99 5.84 10.23
CA THR A 19 -12.30 5.18 10.27
C THR A 19 -12.41 4.06 9.24
N ARG A 20 -13.34 3.13 9.45
CA ARG A 20 -13.65 2.05 8.49
C ARG A 20 -13.99 2.56 7.09
N LYS A 21 -14.54 3.78 6.95
CA LYS A 21 -14.86 4.38 5.65
C LYS A 21 -13.63 4.86 4.88
N GLN A 22 -12.50 5.06 5.57
CA GLN A 22 -11.24 5.50 5.00
C GLN A 22 -10.30 4.33 4.67
N ILE A 23 -10.61 3.13 5.16
CA ILE A 23 -9.78 1.92 5.01
C ILE A 23 -10.52 0.93 4.11
N LYS A 24 -9.81 0.44 3.08
CA LYS A 24 -10.24 -0.69 2.25
C LYS A 24 -9.29 -1.85 2.48
N HIS A 25 -9.78 -2.88 3.16
CA HIS A 25 -9.05 -4.13 3.33
C HIS A 25 -9.14 -4.96 2.04
N HIS A 26 -8.00 -5.43 1.56
CA HIS A 26 -7.86 -6.37 0.46
C HIS A 26 -7.24 -7.63 1.01
N PHE A 27 -7.76 -8.82 0.69
CA PHE A 27 -7.09 -10.06 1.11
C PHE A 27 -5.92 -10.34 0.16
N GLY A 28 -4.78 -9.67 0.40
CA GLY A 28 -3.49 -9.82 -0.30
C GLY A 28 -3.07 -8.68 -1.24
N LYS A 29 -1.74 -8.45 -1.30
CA LYS A 29 -1.01 -7.45 -2.10
C LYS A 29 -1.45 -7.29 -3.56
N SER A 30 -1.67 -8.38 -4.28
CA SER A 30 -2.09 -8.33 -5.69
C SER A 30 -3.40 -7.57 -5.91
N ARG A 31 -4.35 -7.69 -4.98
CA ARG A 31 -5.64 -6.99 -5.05
C ARG A 31 -5.48 -5.52 -4.71
N VAL A 32 -4.61 -5.18 -3.77
CA VAL A 32 -4.23 -3.79 -3.45
C VAL A 32 -3.74 -3.08 -4.71
N PHE A 33 -2.75 -3.68 -5.41
CA PHE A 33 -2.17 -3.10 -6.61
C PHE A 33 -3.13 -3.07 -7.81
N ALA A 34 -4.02 -4.05 -7.95
CA ALA A 34 -5.05 -4.03 -8.99
C ALA A 34 -6.06 -2.86 -8.81
N ASP A 35 -6.28 -2.42 -7.57
CA ASP A 35 -7.14 -1.28 -7.27
C ASP A 35 -6.40 0.05 -7.44
N LEU A 36 -5.13 0.12 -7.01
CA LEU A 36 -4.26 1.28 -7.19
C LEU A 36 -4.00 1.59 -8.66
N SER A 37 -3.89 0.58 -9.53
CA SER A 37 -3.69 0.80 -10.97
C SER A 37 -4.86 1.48 -11.68
N LYS A 38 -6.04 1.52 -11.03
CA LYS A 38 -7.28 2.08 -11.59
C LYS A 38 -7.68 3.41 -10.95
N LYS A 39 -6.99 3.85 -9.89
CA LYS A 39 -7.39 5.00 -9.06
C LYS A 39 -6.18 5.83 -8.70
N GLY A 40 -6.34 7.15 -8.66
CA GLY A 40 -5.29 8.08 -8.24
C GLY A 40 -5.46 8.64 -6.83
N SER A 41 -4.39 9.23 -6.29
CA SER A 41 -4.33 9.85 -4.95
C SER A 41 -4.75 8.89 -3.82
N GLN A 42 -4.28 7.66 -3.88
CA GLN A 42 -4.52 6.62 -2.88
C GLN A 42 -3.25 6.33 -2.05
N LEU A 43 -3.43 5.72 -0.88
CA LEU A 43 -2.36 5.22 -0.02
C LEU A 43 -2.52 3.71 0.16
N ALA A 44 -1.41 2.96 0.17
CA ALA A 44 -1.40 1.56 0.55
C ALA A 44 -0.37 1.27 1.64
N LEU A 45 -0.70 0.33 2.52
CA LEU A 45 0.21 -0.40 3.40
C LEU A 45 0.27 -1.85 2.89
N VAL A 46 1.48 -2.36 2.68
CA VAL A 46 1.76 -3.73 2.25
C VAL A 46 3.01 -4.24 2.98
N ASP A 47 3.11 -5.55 3.17
CA ASP A 47 4.24 -6.23 3.77
C ASP A 47 5.37 -6.44 2.75
N GLU A 48 6.62 -6.44 3.23
CA GLU A 48 7.77 -6.95 2.48
C GLU A 48 7.69 -8.49 2.39
N ASP A 49 7.17 -9.03 1.29
CA ASP A 49 7.15 -10.47 1.01
C ASP A 49 8.46 -10.94 0.35
N PRO A 50 9.44 -11.50 1.08
CA PRO A 50 10.67 -11.99 0.48
C PRO A 50 10.42 -13.19 -0.45
N GLY A 51 11.08 -13.18 -1.61
CA GLY A 51 11.06 -14.31 -2.55
C GLY A 51 9.79 -14.44 -3.40
N GLN A 52 8.80 -13.56 -3.23
CA GLN A 52 7.61 -13.53 -4.08
C GLN A 52 7.83 -12.75 -5.38
N ALA A 53 7.18 -13.18 -6.46
CA ALA A 53 7.23 -12.49 -7.73
C ALA A 53 6.55 -11.11 -7.60
N GLN A 54 7.31 -10.03 -7.81
CA GLN A 54 6.74 -8.68 -7.70
C GLN A 54 5.71 -8.41 -8.80
N PRO A 55 4.50 -7.95 -8.44
CA PRO A 55 3.46 -7.60 -9.40
C PRO A 55 3.91 -6.50 -10.39
N PRO A 56 3.44 -6.50 -11.65
CA PRO A 56 3.84 -5.52 -12.66
C PRO A 56 3.62 -4.06 -12.25
N TYR A 57 2.63 -3.79 -11.40
CA TYR A 57 2.39 -2.46 -10.85
C TYR A 57 3.52 -2.01 -9.91
N GLN A 58 4.00 -2.90 -9.04
CA GLN A 58 5.06 -2.61 -8.07
C GLN A 58 6.36 -2.21 -8.77
N LYS A 59 6.68 -2.85 -9.90
CA LYS A 59 7.87 -2.53 -10.72
C LYS A 59 7.89 -1.11 -11.30
N LYS A 60 6.74 -0.43 -11.35
CA LYS A 60 6.62 0.94 -11.87
C LYS A 60 6.79 2.00 -10.78
N LEU A 61 6.78 1.58 -9.51
CA LEU A 61 6.89 2.50 -8.40
C LEU A 61 8.35 2.93 -8.22
N SER A 62 8.55 4.22 -7.96
CA SER A 62 9.87 4.74 -7.60
C SER A 62 9.97 4.88 -6.09
N LEU A 63 11.09 4.43 -5.51
CA LEU A 63 11.38 4.67 -4.10
C LEU A 63 11.51 6.19 -3.89
N ASN A 64 10.75 6.72 -2.94
CA ASN A 64 10.75 8.14 -2.60
C ASN A 64 11.55 8.40 -1.31
N ILE A 65 11.26 7.64 -0.25
CA ILE A 65 11.98 7.75 1.03
C ILE A 65 11.99 6.41 1.76
N GLU A 66 13.07 6.12 2.47
CA GLU A 66 13.17 5.00 3.40
C GLU A 66 13.54 5.53 4.78
N LYS A 67 12.76 5.18 5.81
CA LYS A 67 12.99 5.64 7.17
C LYS A 67 12.47 4.64 8.20
N TYR A 68 13.27 4.36 9.22
CA TYR A 68 12.93 3.40 10.29
C TYR A 68 12.58 2.00 9.77
N GLY A 69 13.20 1.58 8.66
CA GLY A 69 12.89 0.30 7.99
C GLY A 69 11.66 0.33 7.08
N ILE A 70 10.91 1.44 7.05
CA ILE A 70 9.72 1.58 6.19
C ILE A 70 10.11 2.23 4.88
N ARG A 71 9.76 1.61 3.76
CA ARG A 71 9.98 2.15 2.41
C ARG A 71 8.70 2.79 1.89
N CYS A 72 8.80 4.03 1.42
CA CYS A 72 7.71 4.76 0.81
C CYS A 72 7.99 4.92 -0.69
N TYR A 73 7.12 4.36 -1.51
CA TYR A 73 7.18 4.45 -2.95
C TYR A 73 6.12 5.41 -3.49
N LEU A 74 6.42 6.00 -4.64
CA LEU A 74 5.54 6.89 -5.38
C LEU A 74 5.18 6.28 -6.75
N ASP A 75 3.89 6.26 -7.05
CA ASP A 75 3.38 6.16 -8.42
C ASP A 75 3.17 7.58 -8.95
N ALA A 76 4.09 8.07 -9.77
CA ALA A 76 4.01 9.42 -10.32
C ALA A 76 2.83 9.60 -11.29
N GLN A 77 2.35 8.53 -11.93
CA GLN A 77 1.25 8.61 -12.91
C GLN A 77 -0.09 8.87 -12.21
N ASN A 78 -0.34 8.14 -11.13
CA ASN A 78 -1.61 8.21 -10.40
C ASN A 78 -1.51 9.03 -9.10
N ASN A 79 -0.33 9.53 -8.75
CA ASN A 79 -0.04 10.17 -7.46
C ASN A 79 -0.42 9.26 -6.27
N ASN A 80 -0.18 7.95 -6.40
CA ASN A 80 -0.41 6.99 -5.32
C ASN A 80 0.86 6.83 -4.49
N ARG A 81 0.69 6.49 -3.22
CA ARG A 81 1.79 6.17 -2.31
C ARG A 81 1.65 4.75 -1.79
N VAL A 82 2.76 4.03 -1.71
CA VAL A 82 2.81 2.69 -1.14
C VAL A 82 3.84 2.69 -0.03
N LEU A 83 3.39 2.37 1.19
CA LEU A 83 4.26 2.10 2.33
C LEU A 83 4.45 0.59 2.40
N GLU A 84 5.71 0.16 2.29
CA GLU A 84 6.11 -1.22 2.51
C GLU A 84 6.74 -1.31 3.91
N LEU A 85 6.13 -2.15 4.77
CA LEU A 85 6.49 -2.36 6.18
C LEU A 85 7.39 -3.58 6.38
#